data_AF-A0A349AZN3-F1
#
_entry.id   AF-A0A349AZN3-F1
#
_cell.length_a   1.000
_cell.length_b   1.000
_cell.length_c   1.000
_cell.angle_alpha   90.00
_cell.angle_beta   90.00
_cell.angle_gamma   90.00
#
_symmetry.space_group_name_H-M   'P 1'
#
loop_
_entity.id
_entity.type
_entity.pdbx_description
1 polymer ?
#
loop_
_entity_poly.entity_id
_entity_poly.type
_entity_poly.pdbx_seq_one_letter_code
_entity_poly.pdbx_strand_id
1 'polypeptide(L)'
;VRRLAKRCDVVTFDHEHVPPDVLAALTDDGIPLHPTPEALRFAQDKVAMRRRLSELGFPCPRWTVARTADEVAAFGADVGWPVIAKTPRGGYDG
;
A
#
# COMPACT_ATOMS: atom_id res chain seq x y z
N VAL A 1 17.01 16.37 -3.23
CA VAL A 1 15.97 15.90 -4.17
C VAL A 1 15.35 17.04 -4.99
N ARG A 2 14.73 18.07 -4.39
CA ARG A 2 14.06 19.17 -5.13
C ARG A 2 14.89 19.82 -6.28
N ARG A 3 16.18 20.12 -6.07
CA ARG A 3 17.05 20.67 -7.13
C ARG A 3 17.20 19.75 -8.35
N LEU A 4 17.26 18.44 -8.13
CA LEU A 4 17.29 17.45 -9.20
C LEU A 4 15.92 17.40 -9.89
N ALA A 5 14.85 17.28 -9.10
CA ALA A 5 13.48 17.18 -9.57
C ALA A 5 13.06 18.34 -10.50
N LYS A 6 13.47 19.58 -10.19
CA LYS A 6 13.22 20.77 -11.04
C LYS A 6 13.88 20.74 -12.41
N ARG A 7 14.79 19.80 -12.65
CA ARG A 7 15.47 19.57 -13.95
C ARG A 7 14.94 18.35 -14.68
N CYS A 8 13.93 17.68 -14.12
CA CYS A 8 13.31 16.51 -14.69
C CYS A 8 11.91 16.88 -15.20
N ASP A 9 11.53 16.36 -16.36
CA ASP A 9 10.15 16.47 -16.84
C ASP A 9 9.19 15.64 -15.98
N VAL A 10 9.70 14.53 -15.42
CA VAL A 10 8.96 13.61 -14.56
C VAL A 10 9.89 12.96 -13.55
N VAL A 11 9.38 12.68 -12.35
CA VAL A 11 10.10 11.96 -11.29
C VAL A 11 9.35 10.66 -10.96
N THR A 12 10.13 9.59 -10.72
CA THR A 12 9.64 8.30 -10.26
C THR A 12 10.50 7.80 -9.09
N PHE A 13 10.09 6.71 -8.46
CA PHE A 13 10.79 6.07 -7.35
C PHE A 13 10.71 4.56 -7.50
N ASP A 14 11.79 3.89 -7.10
CA ASP A 14 11.92 2.43 -7.20
C ASP A 14 11.33 1.72 -5.96
N HIS A 15 11.60 2.28 -4.77
CA HIS A 15 11.11 1.71 -3.52
C HIS A 15 9.86 2.41 -3.00
N GLU A 16 8.92 1.62 -2.51
CA GLU A 16 7.68 2.07 -1.91
C GLU A 16 7.87 2.78 -0.56
N HIS A 17 9.04 2.69 0.05
CA HIS A 17 9.36 3.32 1.34
C HIS A 17 9.96 4.73 1.21
N VAL A 18 9.63 5.49 0.16
CA VAL A 18 10.02 6.91 0.09
C VAL A 18 9.35 7.68 1.25
N PRO A 19 10.10 8.52 1.98
CA PRO A 19 9.53 9.35 3.05
C PRO A 19 8.35 10.20 2.54
N PRO A 20 7.17 10.14 3.19
CA PRO A 20 5.98 10.86 2.73
C PRO A 20 6.17 12.39 2.63
N ASP A 21 6.98 12.96 3.51
CA ASP A 21 7.31 14.39 3.52
C ASP A 21 8.10 14.82 2.27
N VAL A 22 8.95 13.95 1.74
CA VAL A 22 9.69 14.19 0.48
C VAL A 22 8.74 14.20 -0.71
N LEU A 23 7.79 13.26 -0.76
CA LEU A 23 6.79 13.19 -1.83
C LEU A 23 5.86 14.40 -1.81
N ALA A 24 5.33 14.75 -0.63
CA ALA A 24 4.49 15.94 -0.45
C ALA A 24 5.21 17.21 -0.90
N ALA A 25 6.46 17.37 -0.47
CA ALA A 25 7.32 18.48 -0.86
C ALA A 25 7.52 18.63 -2.38
N LEU A 26 7.59 17.52 -3.12
CA LEU A 26 7.72 17.54 -4.58
C LEU A 26 6.37 17.82 -5.26
N THR A 27 5.28 17.29 -4.72
CA THR A 27 3.92 17.60 -5.20
C THR A 27 3.58 19.09 -5.01
N ASP A 28 3.91 19.67 -3.86
CA ASP A 28 3.71 21.09 -3.57
C ASP A 28 4.51 22.01 -4.51
N ASP A 29 5.69 21.55 -4.94
CA ASP A 29 6.52 22.24 -5.93
C ASP A 29 6.01 22.07 -7.38
N GLY A 30 4.88 21.37 -7.58
CA GLY A 30 4.28 21.12 -8.88
C GLY A 30 5.05 20.11 -9.75
N ILE A 31 5.94 19.30 -9.16
CA ILE A 31 6.71 18.31 -9.90
C ILE A 31 5.83 17.09 -10.23
N PRO A 32 5.75 16.67 -11.50
CA PRO A 32 5.03 15.45 -11.88
C PRO A 32 5.67 14.20 -11.27
N LEU A 33 4.88 13.42 -10.52
CA LEU A 33 5.30 12.16 -9.90
C LEU A 33 4.48 10.99 -10.44
N HIS A 34 5.16 9.94 -10.89
CA HIS A 34 4.54 8.70 -11.35
C HIS A 34 5.21 7.47 -10.72
N PRO A 35 4.47 6.61 -9.99
CA PRO A 35 3.05 6.76 -9.63
C PRO A 35 2.83 7.92 -8.65
N THR A 36 1.57 8.37 -8.49
CA THR A 36 1.25 9.46 -7.56
C THR A 36 1.46 9.04 -6.11
N PRO A 37 1.75 9.97 -5.18
CA PRO A 37 1.84 9.64 -3.76
C PRO A 37 0.58 9.00 -3.18
N GLU A 38 -0.60 9.34 -3.72
CA GLU A 38 -1.85 8.69 -3.33
C GLU A 38 -1.88 7.22 -3.74
N ALA A 39 -1.36 6.87 -4.93
CA ALA A 39 -1.31 5.50 -5.40
C ALA A 39 -0.38 4.63 -4.52
N LEU A 40 0.72 5.19 -4.03
CA LEU A 40 1.65 4.52 -3.11
C LEU A 40 0.99 4.00 -1.83
N ARG A 41 -0.05 4.70 -1.33
CA ARG A 41 -0.80 4.27 -0.14
C ARG A 41 -1.29 2.82 -0.28
N PHE A 42 -1.74 2.45 -1.48
CA PHE A 42 -2.26 1.10 -1.72
C PHE A 42 -1.14 0.07 -1.85
N ALA A 43 0.07 0.45 -2.25
CA ALA A 43 1.23 -0.46 -2.23
C ALA A 43 1.73 -0.70 -0.79
N GLN A 44 1.71 0.33 0.06
CA GLN A 44 2.23 0.27 1.43
C GLN A 44 1.29 -0.41 2.44
N ASP A 45 -0.01 -0.41 2.19
CA ASP A 45 -1.04 -0.88 3.12
C ASP A 45 -1.95 -1.94 2.48
N LYS A 46 -1.72 -3.21 2.84
CA LYS A 46 -2.46 -4.36 2.32
C LYS A 46 -3.96 -4.29 2.64
N VAL A 47 -4.36 -3.65 3.74
CA VAL A 47 -5.79 -3.47 4.09
C VAL A 47 -6.42 -2.41 3.19
N ALA A 48 -5.74 -1.27 3.01
CA ALA A 48 -6.20 -0.23 2.08
C ALA A 48 -6.33 -0.78 0.65
N MET A 49 -5.33 -1.56 0.20
CA MET A 49 -5.34 -2.25 -1.10
C MET A 49 -6.56 -3.16 -1.24
N ARG A 50 -6.80 -4.05 -0.27
CA ARG A 50 -7.90 -5.03 -0.33
C ARG A 50 -9.27 -4.37 -0.34
N ARG A 51 -9.47 -3.32 0.46
CA ARG A 51 -10.70 -2.51 0.41
C ARG A 51 -10.91 -1.89 -0.96
N ARG A 52 -9.88 -1.22 -1.49
CA ARG A 52 -9.97 -0.54 -2.79
C ARG A 52 -10.26 -1.50 -3.95
N LEU A 53 -9.60 -2.66 -3.98
CA LEU A 53 -9.86 -3.69 -4.99
C LEU A 53 -11.29 -4.23 -4.89
N SER A 54 -11.79 -4.46 -3.66
CA SER A 54 -13.16 -4.94 -3.43
C SER A 54 -14.21 -3.90 -3.87
N GLU A 55 -14.01 -2.62 -3.53
CA GLU A 55 -14.87 -1.51 -3.98
C GLU A 55 -14.94 -1.39 -5.50
N LEU A 56 -13.83 -1.68 -6.19
CA LEU A 56 -13.74 -1.66 -7.65
C LEU A 56 -14.27 -2.95 -8.30
N GLY A 57 -14.73 -3.93 -7.51
CA GLY A 57 -15.27 -5.20 -8.01
C GLY A 57 -14.22 -6.20 -8.50
N PHE A 58 -12.94 -5.98 -8.18
CA PHE A 58 -11.89 -6.96 -8.50
C PHE A 58 -11.98 -8.17 -7.57
N PRO A 59 -11.73 -9.39 -8.09
CA PRO A 59 -11.67 -10.58 -7.27
C PRO A 59 -10.55 -10.47 -6.24
N CYS A 60 -10.89 -10.72 -4.98
CA CYS A 60 -9.95 -10.82 -3.87
C CYS A 60 -10.11 -12.18 -3.18
N PRO A 61 -9.03 -12.80 -2.66
CA PRO A 61 -9.18 -13.91 -1.74
C PRO A 61 -10.00 -13.47 -0.52
N ARG A 62 -10.75 -14.39 0.10
CA ARG A 62 -11.41 -14.10 1.39
C ARG A 62 -10.36 -13.58 2.37
N TRP A 63 -10.68 -12.49 3.05
CA TRP A 63 -9.75 -11.80 3.92
C TRP A 63 -10.52 -11.11 5.06
N THR A 64 -9.83 -10.89 6.17
CA THR A 64 -10.32 -10.06 7.27
C THR A 64 -9.16 -9.27 7.89
N VAL A 65 -9.50 -8.24 8.67
CA VAL A 65 -8.54 -7.58 9.57
C VAL A 65 -8.64 -8.29 10.92
N ALA A 66 -7.55 -8.91 11.35
CA ALA A 66 -7.43 -9.51 12.67
C ALA A 66 -6.41 -8.74 13.52
N ARG A 67 -6.75 -8.47 14.78
CA ARG A 67 -5.93 -7.82 15.81
C ARG A 67 -5.54 -8.77 16.93
N THR A 68 -6.19 -9.94 17.04
CA THR A 68 -5.92 -10.96 18.05
C THR A 68 -5.78 -12.34 17.42
N ALA A 69 -5.17 -13.28 18.15
CA ALA A 69 -5.06 -14.66 17.72
C ALA A 69 -6.44 -15.34 17.60
N ASP A 70 -7.37 -14.99 18.48
CA ASP A 70 -8.74 -15.52 18.45
C ASP A 70 -9.49 -15.09 17.18
N GLU A 71 -9.30 -13.86 16.73
CA GLU A 71 -9.87 -13.38 15.46
C GLU A 71 -9.29 -14.13 14.24
N VAL A 72 -8.01 -14.50 14.28
CA VAL A 72 -7.39 -15.35 13.24
C VAL A 72 -7.99 -16.76 13.29
N ALA A 73 -8.16 -17.33 14.49
CA ALA A 73 -8.72 -18.67 14.65
C ALA A 73 -10.17 -18.74 14.18
N ALA A 74 -10.99 -17.75 14.53
CA ALA A 74 -12.37 -17.63 14.09
C ALA A 74 -12.46 -17.51 12.56
N PHE A 75 -11.61 -16.69 11.95
CA PHE A 75 -11.55 -16.56 10.49
C PHE A 75 -11.17 -17.89 9.83
N GLY A 76 -10.16 -18.59 10.34
CA GLY A 76 -9.78 -19.91 9.80
C GLY A 76 -10.87 -20.97 9.93
N ALA A 77 -11.68 -20.92 11.00
CA ALA A 77 -12.86 -21.79 11.14
C ALA A 77 -13.96 -21.48 10.12
N ASP A 78 -14.17 -20.20 9.80
CA ASP A 78 -15.16 -19.75 8.80
C ASP A 78 -14.70 -20.03 7.36
N VAL A 79 -13.44 -19.73 7.04
CA VAL A 79 -12.94 -19.85 5.65
C VAL A 79 -12.26 -21.17 5.33
N GLY A 80 -11.95 -21.99 6.35
CA GLY A 80 -11.17 -23.20 6.22
C GLY A 80 -9.66 -22.95 6.32
N TRP A 81 -8.97 -23.90 6.96
CA TRP A 81 -7.51 -23.88 7.12
C TRP A 81 -6.80 -24.50 5.91
N PRO A 82 -5.54 -24.09 5.61
CA PRO A 82 -4.72 -23.11 6.32
C PRO A 82 -5.00 -21.65 5.91
N VAL A 83 -4.67 -20.70 6.80
CA VAL A 83 -4.70 -19.25 6.52
C VAL A 83 -3.32 -18.62 6.63
N ILE A 84 -3.11 -17.49 5.97
CA ILE A 84 -1.86 -16.72 6.01
C ILE A 84 -2.11 -15.40 6.74
N ALA A 85 -1.46 -15.21 7.89
CA ALA A 85 -1.42 -13.92 8.58
C ALA A 85 -0.32 -13.04 7.97
N LYS A 86 -0.65 -11.78 7.64
CA LYS A 86 0.30 -10.80 7.12
C LYS A 86 0.15 -9.49 7.89
N THR A 87 1.26 -8.81 8.19
CA THR A 87 1.20 -7.44 8.69
C THR A 87 0.63 -6.52 7.60
N PRO A 88 -0.26 -5.57 7.92
CA PRO A 88 -0.81 -4.65 6.92
C PRO A 88 0.24 -3.76 6.25
N ARG A 89 1.27 -3.36 7.00
CA ARG A 89 2.36 -2.47 6.59
C ARG A 89 3.72 -3.03 7.01
N GLY A 90 4.78 -2.54 6.38
CA GLY A 90 6.17 -2.88 6.74
C GLY A 90 6.61 -4.29 6.33
N GLY A 91 5.71 -5.10 5.75
CA GLY A 91 6.10 -6.33 5.09
C GLY A 91 6.59 -6.02 3.68
N TYR A 92 7.84 -6.35 3.38
CA TYR A 92 8.45 -6.25 2.06
C TYR A 92 7.82 -7.29 1.12
N ASP A 93 7.40 -6.87 -0.08
CA ASP A 93 6.79 -7.76 -1.07
C ASP A 93 7.81 -8.35 -2.07
N GLY A 94 9.06 -7.87 -2.10
CA GLY A 94 10.08 -8.32 -3.06
C GLY A 94 10.21 -7.38 -4.24
#